data_AF-A0A556QQ04-F1
#
_entry.id   AF-A0A556QQ04-F1
#
_cell.length_a   1.000
_cell.length_b   1.000
_cell.length_c   1.000
_cell.angle_alpha   90.00
_cell.angle_beta   90.00
_cell.angle_gamma   90.00
#
_symmetry.space_group_name_H-M   'P 1'
#
loop_
_entity.id
_entity.type
_entity.pdbx_description
1 polymer ?
#
loop_
_entity_poly.entity_id
_entity_poly.type
_entity_poly.pdbx_seq_one_letter_code
_entity_poly.pdbx_strand_id
1 'polypeptide(L)'
;MGIACVRWLTAGFLLAAGGVFASAQEAAPMPLRAAAEQPVPRIFYTKKGQFEIIVLNADEAQQALALGRSVWRALEAPLGLPADGFSSSVSVRLVPADQWTSPSPFIITVEAGGQVNVSVRWSKDADPLFVRRAFVQGVILRQAVSWNGTNPNLTVPLWLEQACTAWSLVRERPAMRDLFQQESAGITVPPLRSLLLWERGAVESRGWELSSLWLFLQLQAEATDPARWGGWVRGIVGGADPLDTLPRSYSGLWTDALTMELWWQTAFHHQRTLPGLPVMTAAASRSWLADRSRWLAGRNGREVVLPLSELADLRKEPWVKTELTERVQQTRSVLGVIHPFYANAAISMGRVYSAALKGDAGNLKEAMTALERDAIDARELEDAVGAMLDTAPRK
;
A
#
# COMPACT_ATOMS: atom_id res chain seq x y z
N MET A 1 4.50 42.28 49.47
CA MET A 1 4.20 43.32 50.48
C MET A 1 5.49 44.04 50.83
N GLY A 2 5.47 45.38 50.83
CA GLY A 2 6.63 46.29 50.99
C GLY A 2 7.23 46.65 49.62
N ILE A 3 7.02 47.81 48.98
CA ILE A 3 6.93 49.24 49.38
C ILE A 3 8.18 49.73 50.12
N ALA A 4 9.08 50.37 49.37
CA ALA A 4 9.73 51.64 49.70
C ALA A 4 10.29 52.24 48.38
N CYS A 5 9.74 53.32 47.82
CA CYS A 5 9.87 54.74 48.21
C CYS A 5 11.23 55.34 47.75
N VAL A 6 11.25 56.01 46.59
CA VAL A 6 11.32 57.48 46.39
C VAL A 6 12.75 58.05 46.37
N ARG A 7 13.12 58.70 45.25
CA ARG A 7 13.60 60.09 45.26
C ARG A 7 13.59 60.74 43.88
N TRP A 8 12.79 61.80 43.78
CA TRP A 8 12.82 62.86 42.78
C TRP A 8 13.99 63.81 43.04
N LEU A 9 14.49 64.45 41.98
CA LEU A 9 15.21 65.75 41.89
C LEU A 9 15.55 65.91 40.39
N THR A 10 15.39 67.01 39.66
CA THR A 10 14.76 68.33 39.85
C THR A 10 14.76 68.96 38.45
N ALA A 11 13.78 69.81 38.18
CA ALA A 11 13.69 70.58 36.95
C ALA A 11 14.84 71.60 36.78
N GLY A 12 15.23 71.84 35.53
CA GLY A 12 16.06 72.96 35.12
C GLY A 12 15.64 73.41 33.73
N PHE A 13 14.71 74.37 33.68
CA PHE A 13 14.27 75.08 32.48
C PHE A 13 15.25 76.22 32.21
N LEU A 14 15.85 76.29 31.03
CA LEU A 14 16.48 77.49 30.50
C LEU A 14 16.31 77.52 28.98
N LEU A 15 15.41 78.40 28.53
CA LEU A 15 15.25 78.86 27.16
C LEU A 15 16.33 79.89 26.85
N ALA A 16 17.08 79.72 25.77
CA ALA A 16 17.59 80.84 24.97
C ALA A 16 17.96 80.37 23.55
N ALA A 17 17.51 81.19 22.60
CA ALA A 17 17.56 81.07 21.16
C ALA A 17 18.96 80.92 20.53
N GLY A 18 18.98 80.36 19.32
CA GLY A 18 19.88 80.81 18.25
C GLY A 18 20.64 79.70 17.52
N GLY A 19 20.51 79.68 16.19
CA GLY A 19 21.54 79.15 15.30
C GLY A 19 21.22 77.81 14.64
N VAL A 20 20.53 77.88 13.50
CA VAL A 20 20.59 76.84 12.46
C VAL A 20 22.00 76.85 11.86
N PHE A 21 22.77 75.78 12.05
CA PHE A 21 23.77 75.34 11.07
C PHE A 21 23.87 73.81 11.10
N ALA A 22 23.29 73.20 10.07
CA ALA A 22 23.45 71.79 9.77
C ALA A 22 24.92 71.49 9.45
N SER A 23 25.53 70.58 10.20
CA SER A 23 26.77 69.92 9.80
C SER A 23 26.42 68.46 9.51
N ALA A 24 26.47 68.10 8.23
CA ALA A 24 26.22 66.76 7.74
C ALA A 24 27.29 65.81 8.28
N GLN A 25 26.87 64.86 9.12
CA GLN A 25 27.71 63.73 9.48
C GLN A 25 27.51 62.67 8.40
N GLU A 26 28.54 62.52 7.58
CA GLU A 26 28.65 61.59 6.47
C GLU A 26 28.51 60.15 7.02
N ALA A 27 27.28 59.63 6.94
CA ALA A 27 27.00 58.24 7.28
C ALA A 27 27.66 57.36 6.22
N ALA A 28 28.67 56.59 6.63
CA ALA A 28 29.28 55.57 5.80
C ALA A 28 28.18 54.71 5.14
N PRO A 29 28.25 54.45 3.81
CA PRO A 29 27.25 53.64 3.15
C PRO A 29 27.26 52.24 3.76
N MET A 30 26.20 51.93 4.50
CA MET A 30 25.84 50.57 4.85
C MET A 30 25.90 49.75 3.55
N PRO A 31 26.62 48.62 3.49
CA PRO A 31 26.51 47.76 2.32
C PRO A 31 25.04 47.37 2.21
N LEU A 32 24.40 47.78 1.11
CA LEU A 32 23.12 47.24 0.67
C LEU A 32 23.30 45.72 0.67
N ARG A 33 22.79 45.07 1.72
CA ARG A 33 22.61 43.62 1.75
C ARG A 33 21.79 43.35 0.50
N ALA A 34 22.43 42.76 -0.52
CA ALA A 34 21.71 42.26 -1.68
C ALA A 34 20.55 41.45 -1.12
N ALA A 35 19.31 41.89 -1.38
CA ALA A 35 18.14 41.13 -1.03
C ALA A 35 18.36 39.76 -1.66
N ALA A 36 18.48 38.71 -0.83
CA ALA A 36 18.62 37.36 -1.34
C ALA A 36 17.45 37.14 -2.31
N GLU A 37 17.75 36.90 -3.59
CA GLU A 37 16.75 36.62 -4.60
C GLU A 37 15.85 35.52 -4.06
N GLN A 38 14.58 35.84 -3.83
CA GLN A 38 13.63 34.84 -3.40
C GLN A 38 13.52 33.81 -4.54
N PRO A 39 13.68 32.50 -4.25
CA PRO A 39 13.64 31.49 -5.29
C PRO A 39 12.29 31.54 -6.01
N VAL A 40 12.32 31.77 -7.32
CA VAL A 40 11.12 31.88 -8.14
C VAL A 40 10.50 30.50 -8.33
N PRO A 41 9.21 30.30 -8.02
CA PRO A 41 8.54 29.03 -8.23
C PRO A 41 8.60 28.59 -9.70
N ARG A 42 8.94 27.31 -9.92
CA ARG A 42 9.00 26.66 -11.23
C ARG A 42 7.86 25.65 -11.34
N ILE A 43 7.31 25.54 -12.54
CA ILE A 43 6.16 24.68 -12.83
C ILE A 43 6.58 23.57 -13.79
N PHE A 44 6.22 22.33 -13.46
CA PHE A 44 6.44 21.13 -14.27
C PHE A 44 5.13 20.37 -14.44
N TYR A 45 5.01 19.55 -15.47
CA TYR A 45 3.80 18.79 -15.75
C TYR A 45 4.13 17.31 -15.94
N THR A 46 3.28 16.41 -15.42
CA THR A 46 3.38 14.98 -15.76
C THR A 46 2.86 14.72 -17.18
N LYS A 47 1.61 15.11 -17.42
CA LYS A 47 0.90 15.21 -18.70
C LYS A 47 -0.17 16.30 -18.51
N LYS A 48 -0.57 16.98 -19.58
CA LYS A 48 -1.67 17.95 -19.54
C LYS A 48 -2.91 17.30 -18.90
N GLY A 49 -3.54 18.00 -17.96
CA GLY A 49 -4.75 17.53 -17.28
C GLY A 49 -4.52 16.52 -16.15
N GLN A 50 -3.27 16.12 -15.87
CA GLN A 50 -2.96 15.23 -14.75
C GLN A 50 -2.47 16.04 -13.55
N PHE A 51 -1.15 16.14 -13.35
CA PHE A 51 -0.55 16.91 -12.28
C PHE A 51 0.28 18.06 -12.82
N GLU A 52 0.12 19.21 -12.19
CA GLU A 52 0.98 20.38 -12.30
C GLU A 52 1.81 20.46 -11.02
N ILE A 53 3.13 20.35 -11.11
CA ILE A 53 4.04 20.31 -9.98
C ILE A 53 4.74 21.66 -9.85
N ILE A 54 4.54 22.35 -8.73
CA ILE A 54 5.11 23.65 -8.40
C ILE A 54 6.18 23.45 -7.35
N VAL A 55 7.43 23.81 -7.67
CA VAL A 55 8.60 23.66 -6.79
C VAL A 55 9.42 24.93 -6.73
N LEU A 56 10.17 25.13 -5.64
CA LEU A 56 11.21 26.17 -5.57
C LEU A 56 12.56 25.66 -6.12
N ASN A 57 12.83 24.35 -5.98
CA ASN A 57 14.04 23.69 -6.46
C ASN A 57 13.74 22.66 -7.56
N ALA A 58 14.40 22.78 -8.71
CA ALA A 58 14.13 21.95 -9.89
C ALA A 58 14.49 20.46 -9.71
N ASP A 59 15.47 20.14 -8.85
CA ASP A 59 15.90 18.74 -8.64
C ASP A 59 14.80 17.90 -7.96
N GLU A 60 13.98 18.56 -7.13
CA GLU A 60 12.88 17.93 -6.39
C GLU A 60 11.71 17.55 -7.32
N ALA A 61 11.57 18.26 -8.44
CA ALA A 61 10.48 18.04 -9.39
C ALA A 61 10.49 16.63 -9.98
N GLN A 62 11.66 16.03 -10.24
CA GLN A 62 11.75 14.74 -10.91
C GLN A 62 11.11 13.60 -10.10
N GLN A 63 11.31 13.61 -8.78
CA GLN A 63 10.72 12.61 -7.88
C GLN A 63 9.20 12.74 -7.84
N ALA A 64 8.70 13.97 -7.69
CA ALA A 64 7.27 14.27 -7.72
C ALA A 64 6.61 13.93 -9.06
N LEU A 65 7.29 14.19 -10.19
CA LEU A 65 6.82 13.82 -11.53
C LEU A 65 6.75 12.30 -11.73
N ALA A 66 7.73 11.55 -11.23
CA ALA A 66 7.72 10.09 -11.28
C ALA A 66 6.56 9.52 -10.43
N LEU A 67 6.41 10.02 -9.20
CA LEU A 67 5.33 9.64 -8.30
C LEU A 67 3.96 9.95 -8.90
N GLY A 68 3.75 11.16 -9.44
CA GLY A 68 2.47 11.55 -10.05
C GLY A 68 2.09 10.67 -11.23
N ARG A 69 3.05 10.29 -12.08
CA ARG A 69 2.83 9.33 -13.18
C ARG A 69 2.48 7.93 -12.67
N SER A 70 3.15 7.48 -11.61
CA SER A 70 2.89 6.18 -10.97
C SER A 70 1.47 6.13 -10.38
N VAL A 71 1.10 7.14 -9.59
CA VAL A 71 -0.23 7.27 -8.97
C VAL A 71 -1.32 7.34 -10.04
N TRP A 72 -1.15 8.16 -11.07
CA TRP A 72 -2.15 8.26 -12.15
C TRP A 72 -2.42 6.91 -12.81
N ARG A 73 -1.35 6.22 -13.26
CA ARG A 73 -1.48 4.92 -13.92
C ARG A 73 -2.11 3.85 -13.03
N ALA A 74 -1.81 3.88 -11.73
CA ALA A 74 -2.39 2.93 -10.80
C ALA A 74 -3.89 3.15 -10.57
N LEU A 75 -4.34 4.40 -10.63
CA LEU A 75 -5.70 4.80 -10.29
C LEU A 75 -6.61 5.04 -11.50
N GLU A 76 -6.05 5.03 -12.72
CA GLU A 76 -6.79 5.26 -13.97
C GLU A 76 -8.01 4.34 -14.11
N ALA A 77 -7.79 3.02 -14.05
CA ALA A 77 -8.86 2.04 -14.15
C ALA A 77 -9.83 2.06 -12.95
N PRO A 78 -9.38 1.96 -11.69
CA PRO A 78 -10.31 1.87 -10.55
C PRO A 78 -11.09 3.16 -10.32
N LEU A 79 -10.58 4.34 -10.65
CA LEU A 79 -11.33 5.60 -10.47
C LEU A 79 -11.98 6.10 -11.76
N GLY A 80 -11.82 5.40 -12.90
CA GLY A 80 -12.29 5.86 -14.20
C GLY A 80 -11.74 7.23 -14.56
N LEU A 81 -10.43 7.45 -14.36
CA LEU A 81 -9.79 8.72 -14.69
C LEU A 81 -9.80 8.92 -16.21
N PRO A 82 -9.92 10.17 -16.70
CA PRO A 82 -9.91 10.45 -18.13
C PRO A 82 -8.53 10.14 -18.74
N ALA A 83 -8.46 9.32 -19.79
CA ALA A 83 -7.18 8.93 -20.44
C ALA A 83 -6.35 10.13 -20.93
N ASP A 84 -7.02 11.20 -21.36
CA ASP A 84 -6.40 12.45 -21.83
C ASP A 84 -6.15 13.48 -20.71
N GLY A 85 -6.49 13.13 -19.47
CA GLY A 85 -6.43 14.03 -18.32
C GLY A 85 -7.69 14.89 -18.17
N PHE A 86 -7.76 15.60 -17.06
CA PHE A 86 -8.81 16.55 -16.76
C PHE A 86 -8.69 17.83 -17.60
N SER A 87 -9.77 18.61 -17.67
CA SER A 87 -9.74 19.96 -18.23
C SER A 87 -8.78 20.90 -17.48
N SER A 88 -8.62 20.68 -16.17
CA SER A 88 -7.67 21.35 -15.30
C SER A 88 -6.91 20.34 -14.46
N SER A 89 -5.58 20.45 -14.43
CA SER A 89 -4.70 19.58 -13.65
C SER A 89 -4.90 19.74 -12.15
N VAL A 90 -4.49 18.73 -11.38
CA VAL A 90 -4.27 18.86 -9.94
C VAL A 90 -2.99 19.64 -9.72
N SER A 91 -3.05 20.80 -9.07
CA SER A 91 -1.87 21.59 -8.75
C SER A 91 -1.25 21.07 -7.46
N VAL A 92 0.02 20.69 -7.50
CA VAL A 92 0.77 20.13 -6.38
C VAL A 92 1.96 21.03 -6.09
N ARG A 93 1.93 21.73 -4.96
CA ARG A 93 3.00 22.59 -4.49
C ARG A 93 3.86 21.85 -3.48
N LEU A 94 5.14 21.67 -3.79
CA LEU A 94 6.13 21.22 -2.80
C LEU A 94 6.64 22.44 -2.05
N VAL A 95 6.30 22.52 -0.76
CA VAL A 95 6.67 23.63 0.11
C VAL A 95 7.83 23.18 0.98
N PRO A 96 8.98 23.86 0.95
CA PRO A 96 10.10 23.54 1.83
C PRO A 96 9.69 23.46 3.30
N ALA A 97 10.22 22.48 4.03
CA ALA A 97 9.83 22.21 5.41
C ALA A 97 10.03 23.39 6.38
N ASP A 98 11.00 24.27 6.12
CA ASP A 98 11.26 25.51 6.88
C ASP A 98 10.19 26.59 6.67
N GLN A 99 9.42 26.49 5.56
CA GLN A 99 8.31 27.39 5.23
C GLN A 99 6.95 26.76 5.55
N TRP A 100 6.92 25.54 6.08
CA TRP A 100 5.68 24.81 6.38
C TRP A 100 5.17 25.12 7.79
N THR A 101 3.94 25.60 7.89
CA THR A 101 3.35 26.06 9.15
C THR A 101 2.23 25.16 9.68
N SER A 102 1.77 24.20 8.89
CA SER A 102 0.68 23.30 9.27
C SER A 102 1.18 22.08 10.05
N PRO A 103 0.41 21.58 11.04
CA PRO A 103 0.74 20.32 11.70
C PRO A 103 0.55 19.09 10.79
N SER A 104 -0.30 19.19 9.76
CA SER A 104 -0.52 18.13 8.78
C SER A 104 0.66 18.04 7.79
N PRO A 105 1.07 16.85 7.33
CA PRO A 105 2.13 16.70 6.33
C PRO A 105 1.76 17.28 4.95
N PHE A 106 0.47 17.43 4.67
CA PHE A 106 -0.03 18.07 3.46
C PHE A 106 -1.41 18.68 3.68
N ILE A 107 -1.81 19.61 2.81
CA ILE A 107 -3.10 20.31 2.84
C ILE A 107 -3.69 20.26 1.43
N ILE A 108 -5.01 20.07 1.34
CA ILE A 108 -5.72 20.07 0.06
C ILE A 108 -6.85 21.08 0.13
N THR A 109 -6.99 21.88 -0.92
CA THR A 109 -8.07 22.85 -1.08
C THR A 109 -8.74 22.70 -2.43
N VAL A 110 -10.04 22.99 -2.48
CA VAL A 110 -10.81 23.08 -3.72
C VAL A 110 -11.27 24.52 -3.86
N GLU A 111 -10.86 25.18 -4.94
CA GLU A 111 -11.30 26.54 -5.23
C GLU A 111 -12.70 26.56 -5.86
N ALA A 112 -13.34 27.73 -5.87
CA ALA A 112 -14.68 27.90 -6.43
C ALA A 112 -14.78 27.46 -7.91
N GLY A 113 -13.68 27.54 -8.67
CA GLY A 113 -13.58 27.05 -10.06
C GLY A 113 -13.37 25.54 -10.20
N GLY A 114 -13.38 24.76 -9.12
CA GLY A 114 -13.13 23.32 -9.13
C GLY A 114 -11.65 22.94 -9.31
N GLN A 115 -10.75 23.92 -9.19
CA GLN A 115 -9.31 23.67 -9.16
C GLN A 115 -8.93 23.03 -7.82
N VAL A 116 -8.19 21.93 -7.88
CA VAL A 116 -7.70 21.21 -6.71
C VAL A 116 -6.22 21.56 -6.52
N ASN A 117 -5.92 22.14 -5.37
CA ASN A 117 -4.55 22.47 -4.97
C ASN A 117 -4.13 21.60 -3.80
N VAL A 118 -2.97 20.98 -3.92
CA VAL A 118 -2.34 20.11 -2.92
C VAL A 118 -1.03 20.77 -2.52
N SER A 119 -0.87 21.15 -1.26
CA SER A 119 0.40 21.63 -0.72
C SER A 119 1.02 20.53 0.13
N VAL A 120 2.28 20.19 -0.12
CA VAL A 120 2.98 19.10 0.55
C VAL A 120 4.20 19.64 1.27
N ARG A 121 4.36 19.30 2.55
CA ARG A 121 5.60 19.57 3.29
C ARG A 121 6.73 18.75 2.69
N TRP A 122 7.73 19.42 2.13
CA TRP A 122 8.80 18.78 1.39
C TRP A 122 10.17 18.98 2.06
N SER A 123 10.89 17.88 2.17
CA SER A 123 12.31 17.79 2.52
C SER A 123 12.86 16.48 1.95
N LYS A 124 14.19 16.32 1.96
CA LYS A 124 14.83 15.05 1.56
C LYS A 124 14.40 13.85 2.43
N ASP A 125 13.99 14.14 3.67
CA ASP A 125 13.54 13.15 4.65
C ASP A 125 12.01 13.07 4.75
N ALA A 126 11.28 13.66 3.79
CA ALA A 126 9.83 13.58 3.77
C ALA A 126 9.41 12.11 3.60
N ASP A 127 8.47 11.66 4.43
CA ASP A 127 7.94 10.31 4.34
C ASP A 127 7.29 10.10 2.95
N PRO A 128 7.82 9.18 2.12
CA PRO A 128 7.30 8.92 0.79
C PRO A 128 5.81 8.53 0.80
N LEU A 129 5.32 7.93 1.89
CA LEU A 129 3.92 7.55 2.03
C LEU A 129 3.02 8.77 2.13
N PHE A 130 3.39 9.80 2.90
CA PHE A 130 2.59 11.02 3.01
C PHE A 130 2.56 11.80 1.70
N VAL A 131 3.69 11.88 0.99
CA VAL A 131 3.72 12.50 -0.34
C VAL A 131 2.77 11.74 -1.28
N ARG A 132 2.84 10.41 -1.31
CA ARG A 132 1.92 9.60 -2.14
C ARG A 132 0.46 9.81 -1.77
N ARG A 133 0.12 9.82 -0.47
CA ARG A 133 -1.24 10.11 0.00
C ARG A 133 -1.75 11.45 -0.49
N ALA A 134 -0.91 12.48 -0.50
CA ALA A 134 -1.27 13.80 -1.01
C ALA A 134 -1.66 13.76 -2.51
N PHE A 135 -0.90 13.04 -3.34
CA PHE A 135 -1.23 12.85 -4.75
C PHE A 135 -2.51 12.03 -4.95
N VAL A 136 -2.68 10.96 -4.18
CA VAL A 136 -3.86 10.08 -4.22
C VAL A 136 -5.11 10.85 -3.82
N GLN A 137 -5.09 11.56 -2.70
CA GLN A 137 -6.23 12.34 -2.23
C GLN A 137 -6.54 13.48 -3.20
N GLY A 138 -5.52 14.14 -3.76
CA GLY A 138 -5.69 15.16 -4.79
C GLY A 138 -6.40 14.66 -6.04
N VAL A 139 -6.02 13.47 -6.55
CA VAL A 139 -6.67 12.90 -7.75
C VAL A 139 -8.08 12.40 -7.47
N ILE A 140 -8.33 11.77 -6.30
CA ILE A 140 -9.70 11.36 -5.91
C ILE A 140 -10.60 12.59 -5.82
N LEU A 141 -10.14 13.65 -5.17
CA LEU A 141 -10.92 14.88 -5.02
C LEU A 141 -11.16 15.57 -6.37
N ARG A 142 -10.17 15.57 -7.26
CA ARG A 142 -10.33 16.12 -8.62
C ARG A 142 -11.32 15.33 -9.45
N GLN A 143 -11.32 14.00 -9.32
CA GLN A 143 -12.30 13.13 -9.94
C GLN A 143 -13.70 13.39 -9.34
N ALA A 144 -13.80 13.55 -8.03
CA ALA A 144 -15.05 13.89 -7.34
C ALA A 144 -15.65 15.21 -7.86
N VAL A 145 -14.83 16.25 -8.02
CA VAL A 145 -15.23 17.52 -8.66
C VAL A 145 -15.68 17.30 -10.10
N SER A 146 -14.99 16.46 -10.87
CA SER A 146 -15.37 16.19 -12.27
C SER A 146 -16.74 15.50 -12.39
N TRP A 147 -17.11 14.67 -11.42
CA TRP A 147 -18.37 13.94 -11.42
C TRP A 147 -19.54 14.70 -10.81
N ASN A 148 -19.30 15.48 -9.76
CA ASN A 148 -20.33 16.05 -8.90
C ASN A 148 -20.32 17.59 -8.88
N GLY A 149 -19.41 18.22 -9.62
CA GLY A 149 -19.16 19.65 -9.54
C GLY A 149 -18.55 20.06 -8.19
N THR A 150 -18.27 21.35 -8.04
CA THR A 150 -17.82 21.91 -6.75
C THR A 150 -19.01 22.05 -5.81
N ASN A 151 -18.99 21.35 -4.68
CA ASN A 151 -20.04 21.43 -3.66
C ASN A 151 -19.44 21.18 -2.25
N PRO A 152 -20.12 21.61 -1.17
CA PRO A 152 -19.58 21.51 0.19
C PRO A 152 -19.54 20.08 0.74
N ASN A 153 -20.23 19.13 0.09
CA ASN A 153 -20.31 17.73 0.55
C ASN A 153 -19.22 16.85 -0.06
N LEU A 154 -18.39 17.40 -0.97
CA LEU A 154 -17.26 16.68 -1.53
C LEU A 154 -16.35 16.17 -0.42
N THR A 155 -16.05 14.88 -0.47
CA THR A 155 -15.22 14.23 0.54
C THR A 155 -14.32 13.18 -0.09
N VAL A 156 -13.23 12.87 0.60
CA VAL A 156 -12.41 11.69 0.31
C VAL A 156 -12.45 10.81 1.56
N PRO A 157 -13.26 9.73 1.55
CA PRO A 157 -13.32 8.79 2.65
C PRO A 157 -11.91 8.26 2.96
N LEU A 158 -11.54 8.21 4.25
CA LEU A 158 -10.17 7.88 4.64
C LEU A 158 -9.78 6.46 4.22
N TRP A 159 -10.70 5.50 4.35
CA TRP A 159 -10.46 4.13 3.88
C TRP A 159 -10.15 4.09 2.37
N LEU A 160 -10.85 4.89 1.55
CA LEU A 160 -10.62 4.91 0.11
C LEU A 160 -9.26 5.52 -0.23
N GLU A 161 -8.87 6.60 0.45
CA GLU A 161 -7.54 7.18 0.31
C GLU A 161 -6.43 6.17 0.66
N GLN A 162 -6.57 5.47 1.79
CA GLN A 162 -5.59 4.50 2.25
C GLN A 162 -5.50 3.30 1.30
N ALA A 163 -6.66 2.82 0.85
CA ALA A 163 -6.75 1.74 -0.13
C ALA A 163 -6.08 2.12 -1.46
N CYS A 164 -6.40 3.29 -2.03
CA CYS A 164 -5.81 3.76 -3.27
C CYS A 164 -4.30 4.03 -3.12
N THR A 165 -3.86 4.48 -1.95
CA THR A 165 -2.44 4.66 -1.62
C THR A 165 -1.71 3.33 -1.63
N ALA A 166 -2.20 2.34 -0.87
CA ALA A 166 -1.63 1.00 -0.83
C ALA A 166 -1.68 0.30 -2.20
N TRP A 167 -2.78 0.46 -2.94
CA TRP A 167 -2.91 -0.07 -4.29
C TRP A 167 -1.88 0.54 -5.24
N SER A 168 -1.66 1.86 -5.20
CA SER A 168 -0.64 2.49 -6.03
C SER A 168 0.78 2.00 -5.73
N LEU A 169 1.07 1.65 -4.46
CA LEU A 169 2.33 1.01 -4.08
C LEU A 169 2.44 -0.40 -4.66
N VAL A 170 1.37 -1.20 -4.60
CA VAL A 170 1.34 -2.54 -5.20
C VAL A 170 1.52 -2.47 -6.72
N ARG A 171 0.95 -1.47 -7.38
CA ARG A 171 1.09 -1.28 -8.83
C ARG A 171 2.49 -0.85 -9.24
N GLU A 172 3.17 -0.07 -8.41
CA GLU A 172 4.56 0.32 -8.64
C GLU A 172 5.54 -0.80 -8.30
N ARG A 173 5.27 -1.52 -7.21
CA ARG A 173 6.14 -2.56 -6.64
C ARG A 173 5.26 -3.78 -6.29
N PRO A 174 5.06 -4.72 -7.22
CA PRO A 174 4.17 -5.86 -7.01
C PRO A 174 4.45 -6.68 -5.75
N ALA A 175 5.73 -6.79 -5.34
CA ALA A 175 6.16 -7.45 -4.11
C ALA A 175 5.54 -6.86 -2.82
N MET A 176 5.08 -5.61 -2.85
CA MET A 176 4.37 -5.00 -1.72
C MET A 176 3.08 -5.75 -1.40
N ARG A 177 2.44 -6.42 -2.37
CA ARG A 177 1.26 -7.22 -2.10
C ARG A 177 1.58 -8.37 -1.16
N ASP A 178 2.68 -9.09 -1.39
CA ASP A 178 3.07 -10.23 -0.56
C ASP A 178 3.47 -9.76 0.85
N LEU A 179 4.18 -8.63 0.95
CA LEU A 179 4.47 -7.99 2.23
C LEU A 179 3.17 -7.64 2.99
N PHE A 180 2.21 -7.02 2.31
CA PHE A 180 0.93 -6.66 2.92
C PHE A 180 0.13 -7.89 3.35
N GLN A 181 0.23 -9.01 2.64
CA GLN A 181 -0.37 -10.29 3.05
C GLN A 181 0.26 -10.82 4.33
N GLN A 182 1.59 -10.78 4.43
CA GLN A 182 2.32 -11.19 5.65
C GLN A 182 1.95 -10.29 6.83
N GLU A 183 1.96 -8.98 6.67
CA GLU A 183 1.54 -8.02 7.70
C GLU A 183 0.08 -8.25 8.14
N SER A 184 -0.78 -8.64 7.19
CA SER A 184 -2.20 -8.93 7.44
C SER A 184 -2.45 -10.23 8.20
N ALA A 185 -1.46 -11.11 8.38
CA ALA A 185 -1.65 -12.41 9.02
C ALA A 185 -2.12 -12.29 10.48
N GLY A 186 -1.58 -11.31 11.22
CA GLY A 186 -1.89 -11.06 12.63
C GLY A 186 -2.94 -9.96 12.89
N ILE A 187 -3.55 -9.39 11.84
CA ILE A 187 -4.50 -8.29 11.99
C ILE A 187 -5.89 -8.83 12.35
N THR A 188 -6.45 -8.31 13.45
CA THR A 188 -7.88 -8.44 13.76
C THR A 188 -8.68 -7.62 12.76
N VAL A 189 -9.62 -8.26 12.07
CA VAL A 189 -10.44 -7.60 11.05
C VAL A 189 -11.32 -6.51 11.70
N PRO A 190 -11.23 -5.24 11.28
CA PRO A 190 -12.11 -4.20 11.79
C PRO A 190 -13.53 -4.42 11.26
N PRO A 191 -14.58 -4.10 12.05
CA PRO A 191 -15.96 -4.13 11.58
C PRO A 191 -16.14 -3.27 10.32
N LEU A 192 -16.94 -3.74 9.36
CA LEU A 192 -17.13 -3.04 8.08
C LEU A 192 -17.66 -1.63 8.29
N ARG A 193 -18.64 -1.47 9.19
CA ARG A 193 -19.22 -0.18 9.55
C ARG A 193 -18.15 0.81 10.01
N SER A 194 -17.27 0.37 10.90
CA SER A 194 -16.23 1.20 11.48
C SER A 194 -15.20 1.58 10.41
N LEU A 195 -14.84 0.65 9.52
CA LEU A 195 -13.91 0.90 8.42
C LEU A 195 -14.46 1.92 7.41
N LEU A 196 -15.72 1.76 6.98
CA LEU A 196 -16.36 2.66 6.00
C LEU A 196 -16.58 4.08 6.54
N LEU A 197 -16.85 4.21 7.85
CA LEU A 197 -17.03 5.49 8.55
C LEU A 197 -15.73 5.96 9.23
N TRP A 198 -14.58 5.47 8.79
CA TRP A 198 -13.30 5.87 9.38
C TRP A 198 -12.97 7.34 9.06
N GLU A 199 -12.80 8.14 10.11
CA GLU A 199 -12.55 9.59 10.01
C GLU A 199 -11.08 9.97 10.27
N ARG A 200 -10.66 11.09 9.68
CA ARG A 200 -9.33 11.68 9.92
C ARG A 200 -9.24 12.15 11.37
N GLY A 201 -8.09 11.91 12.00
CA GLY A 201 -7.86 12.21 13.41
C GLY A 201 -8.25 11.08 14.37
N ALA A 202 -8.95 10.04 13.89
CA ALA A 202 -9.00 8.76 14.58
C ALA A 202 -7.63 8.05 14.52
N VAL A 203 -7.45 7.02 15.34
CA VAL A 203 -6.20 6.23 15.35
C VAL A 203 -6.00 5.58 13.97
N GLU A 204 -4.99 6.06 13.24
CA GLU A 204 -4.53 5.40 12.04
C GLU A 204 -3.58 4.28 12.44
N SER A 205 -4.01 3.03 12.23
CA SER A 205 -3.19 1.86 12.49
C SER A 205 -3.00 1.06 11.21
N ARG A 206 -1.87 0.36 11.15
CA ARG A 206 -1.51 -0.46 10.00
C ARG A 206 -2.58 -1.50 9.64
N GLY A 207 -3.29 -2.01 10.66
CA GLY A 207 -4.44 -2.90 10.48
C GLY A 207 -5.53 -2.30 9.59
N TRP A 208 -5.90 -1.06 9.86
CA TRP A 208 -6.98 -0.37 9.14
C TRP A 208 -6.59 0.02 7.72
N GLU A 209 -5.34 0.42 7.53
CA GLU A 209 -4.79 0.69 6.19
C GLU A 209 -4.84 -0.55 5.30
N LEU A 210 -4.39 -1.70 5.82
CA LEU A 210 -4.38 -2.96 5.08
C LEU A 210 -5.81 -3.50 4.87
N SER A 211 -6.67 -3.40 5.87
CA SER A 211 -8.11 -3.69 5.71
C SER A 211 -8.76 -2.85 4.63
N SER A 212 -8.39 -1.57 4.52
CA SER A 212 -8.90 -0.70 3.45
C SER A 212 -8.49 -1.20 2.06
N LEU A 213 -7.23 -1.63 1.88
CA LEU A 213 -6.76 -2.25 0.64
C LEU A 213 -7.56 -3.52 0.29
N TRP A 214 -7.75 -4.42 1.25
CA TRP A 214 -8.45 -5.68 0.99
C TRP A 214 -9.93 -5.46 0.68
N LEU A 215 -10.58 -4.52 1.36
CA LEU A 215 -11.95 -4.11 1.04
C LEU A 215 -12.05 -3.56 -0.38
N PHE A 216 -11.14 -2.67 -0.76
CA PHE A 216 -11.08 -2.08 -2.09
C PHE A 216 -10.89 -3.14 -3.20
N LEU A 217 -10.04 -4.14 -2.96
CA LEU A 217 -9.84 -5.24 -3.90
C LEU A 217 -11.06 -6.16 -3.98
N GLN A 218 -11.68 -6.50 -2.84
CA GLN A 218 -12.89 -7.32 -2.84
C GLN A 218 -14.03 -6.62 -3.57
N LEU A 219 -14.32 -5.36 -3.27
CA LEU A 219 -15.43 -4.63 -3.89
C LEU A 219 -15.28 -4.48 -5.40
N GLN A 220 -14.04 -4.37 -5.89
CA GLN A 220 -13.77 -4.42 -7.33
C GLN A 220 -13.96 -5.81 -7.91
N ALA A 221 -13.56 -6.88 -7.20
CA ALA A 221 -13.77 -8.25 -7.66
C ALA A 221 -15.27 -8.61 -7.74
N GLU A 222 -16.09 -8.12 -6.81
CA GLU A 222 -17.54 -8.30 -6.81
C GLU A 222 -18.28 -7.44 -7.84
N ALA A 223 -17.60 -6.42 -8.39
CA ALA A 223 -18.16 -5.58 -9.44
C ALA A 223 -18.17 -6.35 -10.75
N THR A 224 -19.22 -7.14 -10.98
CA THR A 224 -19.46 -7.86 -12.25
C THR A 224 -19.58 -6.90 -13.44
N ASP A 225 -19.97 -5.65 -13.18
CA ASP A 225 -19.96 -4.53 -14.13
C ASP A 225 -19.06 -3.41 -13.56
N PRO A 226 -18.04 -2.93 -14.29
CA PRO A 226 -17.21 -1.79 -13.89
C PRO A 226 -18.01 -0.55 -13.48
N ALA A 227 -19.20 -0.33 -14.07
CA ALA A 227 -20.07 0.79 -13.72
C ALA A 227 -20.62 0.71 -12.28
N ARG A 228 -20.71 -0.49 -11.70
CA ARG A 228 -21.18 -0.69 -10.32
C ARG A 228 -20.25 -0.03 -9.32
N TRP A 229 -18.97 -0.36 -9.40
CA TRP A 229 -17.93 0.21 -8.56
C TRP A 229 -17.83 1.73 -8.78
N GLY A 230 -17.73 2.16 -10.05
CA GLY A 230 -17.62 3.58 -10.40
C GLY A 230 -18.81 4.42 -9.91
N GLY A 231 -20.04 3.90 -10.05
CA GLY A 231 -21.24 4.57 -9.57
C GLY A 231 -21.28 4.72 -8.04
N TRP A 232 -20.88 3.68 -7.31
CA TRP A 232 -20.81 3.73 -5.84
C TRP A 232 -19.74 4.72 -5.36
N VAL A 233 -18.52 4.63 -5.91
CA VAL A 233 -17.42 5.57 -5.57
C VAL A 233 -17.83 7.01 -5.86
N ARG A 234 -18.46 7.26 -7.02
CA ARG A 234 -18.99 8.59 -7.38
C ARG A 234 -19.95 9.16 -6.32
N GLY A 235 -20.83 8.31 -5.78
CA GLY A 235 -21.77 8.70 -4.74
C GLY A 235 -21.09 9.07 -3.42
N ILE A 236 -20.19 8.21 -2.93
CA ILE A 236 -19.55 8.42 -1.62
C ILE A 236 -18.59 9.61 -1.63
N VAL A 237 -17.87 9.87 -2.72
CA VAL A 237 -17.03 11.08 -2.83
C VAL A 237 -17.84 12.36 -3.02
N GLY A 238 -19.11 12.23 -3.42
CA GLY A 238 -20.10 13.30 -3.43
C GLY A 238 -20.79 13.54 -2.07
N GLY A 239 -20.40 12.78 -1.03
CA GLY A 239 -20.93 12.91 0.33
C GLY A 239 -22.11 12.00 0.66
N ALA A 240 -22.45 11.03 -0.20
CA ALA A 240 -23.45 10.03 0.14
C ALA A 240 -22.94 9.08 1.24
N ASP A 241 -23.82 8.63 2.13
CA ASP A 241 -23.47 7.69 3.19
C ASP A 241 -23.04 6.33 2.57
N PRO A 242 -21.82 5.84 2.83
CA PRO A 242 -21.35 4.57 2.31
C PRO A 242 -22.20 3.37 2.78
N LEU A 243 -22.78 3.41 3.98
CA LEU A 243 -23.58 2.30 4.52
C LEU A 243 -24.95 2.18 3.86
N ASP A 244 -25.54 3.32 3.48
CA ASP A 244 -26.83 3.35 2.78
C ASP A 244 -26.68 3.02 1.30
N THR A 245 -25.56 3.43 0.68
CA THR A 245 -25.34 3.29 -0.75
C THR A 245 -24.76 1.94 -1.14
N LEU A 246 -23.94 1.33 -0.29
CA LEU A 246 -23.26 0.06 -0.61
C LEU A 246 -24.25 -1.09 -0.92
N PRO A 247 -25.29 -1.37 -0.11
CA PRO A 247 -26.28 -2.41 -0.42
C PRO A 247 -27.08 -2.14 -1.71
N ARG A 248 -27.31 -0.86 -2.05
CA ARG A 248 -28.02 -0.47 -3.27
C ARG A 248 -27.16 -0.69 -4.50
N SER A 249 -25.87 -0.33 -4.43
CA SER A 249 -24.92 -0.52 -5.52
C SER A 249 -24.61 -2.00 -5.75
N TYR A 250 -24.57 -2.81 -4.70
CA TYR A 250 -24.30 -4.25 -4.76
C TYR A 250 -25.55 -5.08 -4.44
N SER A 251 -26.67 -4.72 -5.07
CA SER A 251 -27.96 -5.36 -4.84
C SER A 251 -27.90 -6.88 -5.02
N GLY A 252 -28.39 -7.62 -4.03
CA GLY A 252 -28.47 -9.09 -4.07
C GLY A 252 -27.25 -9.82 -3.51
N LEU A 253 -26.18 -9.11 -3.10
CA LEU A 253 -25.06 -9.75 -2.39
C LEU A 253 -25.39 -10.09 -0.92
N TRP A 254 -26.22 -9.28 -0.29
CA TRP A 254 -26.53 -9.39 1.14
C TRP A 254 -28.03 -9.25 1.39
N THR A 255 -28.54 -9.92 2.41
CA THR A 255 -29.94 -9.83 2.83
C THR A 255 -30.14 -8.83 3.96
N ASP A 256 -29.09 -8.58 4.75
CA ASP A 256 -29.11 -7.72 5.94
C ASP A 256 -27.69 -7.26 6.31
N ALA A 257 -27.58 -6.46 7.38
CA ALA A 257 -26.29 -5.95 7.85
C ALA A 257 -25.37 -7.06 8.41
N LEU A 258 -25.91 -8.15 8.96
CA LEU A 258 -25.12 -9.24 9.53
C LEU A 258 -24.44 -10.06 8.42
N THR A 259 -25.18 -10.38 7.36
CA THR A 259 -24.65 -11.06 6.17
C THR A 259 -23.61 -10.22 5.45
N MET A 260 -23.78 -8.90 5.43
CA MET A 260 -22.77 -7.97 4.91
C MET A 260 -21.49 -7.96 5.77
N GLU A 261 -21.61 -7.97 7.10
CA GLU A 261 -20.46 -8.04 8.01
C GLU A 261 -19.72 -9.38 7.89
N LEU A 262 -20.44 -10.50 7.86
CA LEU A 262 -19.86 -11.84 7.66
C LEU A 262 -19.17 -11.98 6.31
N TRP A 263 -19.77 -11.40 5.25
CA TRP A 263 -19.14 -11.33 3.94
C TRP A 263 -17.81 -10.59 4.01
N TRP A 264 -17.76 -9.43 4.68
CA TRP A 264 -16.53 -8.66 4.82
C TRP A 264 -15.44 -9.43 5.56
N GLN A 265 -15.76 -10.03 6.70
CA GLN A 265 -14.79 -10.82 7.48
C GLN A 265 -14.22 -12.00 6.67
N THR A 266 -15.10 -12.68 5.92
CA THR A 266 -14.69 -13.78 5.04
C THR A 266 -13.83 -13.27 3.88
N ALA A 267 -14.24 -12.18 3.24
CA ALA A 267 -13.53 -11.57 2.12
C ALA A 267 -12.14 -11.07 2.52
N PHE A 268 -11.98 -10.47 3.70
CA PHE A 268 -10.67 -10.05 4.22
C PHE A 268 -9.72 -11.25 4.30
N HIS A 269 -10.18 -12.37 4.89
CA HIS A 269 -9.36 -13.58 5.01
C HIS A 269 -9.08 -14.23 3.65
N HIS A 270 -10.03 -14.19 2.72
CA HIS A 270 -9.84 -14.68 1.37
C HIS A 270 -8.81 -13.82 0.59
N GLN A 271 -9.01 -12.50 0.53
CA GLN A 271 -8.13 -11.60 -0.23
C GLN A 271 -6.69 -11.61 0.26
N ARG A 272 -6.47 -11.66 1.59
CA ARG A 272 -5.11 -11.71 2.16
C ARG A 272 -4.41 -13.05 1.91
N THR A 273 -5.12 -14.09 1.49
CA THR A 273 -4.55 -15.43 1.22
C THR A 273 -4.46 -15.74 -0.28
N LEU A 274 -5.16 -15.00 -1.14
CA LEU A 274 -5.04 -15.13 -2.59
C LEU A 274 -3.62 -14.77 -3.07
N PRO A 275 -2.88 -15.70 -3.71
CA PRO A 275 -1.53 -15.43 -4.20
C PRO A 275 -1.50 -14.18 -5.11
N GLY A 276 -0.55 -13.27 -4.85
CA GLY A 276 -0.35 -12.08 -5.68
C GLY A 276 0.26 -12.36 -7.05
N LEU A 277 1.00 -13.47 -7.14
CA LEU A 277 1.55 -14.04 -8.35
C LEU A 277 1.01 -15.47 -8.50
N PRO A 278 1.00 -16.06 -9.70
CA PRO A 278 0.64 -17.47 -9.88
C PRO A 278 1.68 -18.42 -9.27
N VAL A 279 2.55 -17.94 -8.37
CA VAL A 279 3.61 -18.71 -7.73
C VAL A 279 3.35 -18.70 -6.22
N MET A 280 3.46 -19.88 -5.60
CA MET A 280 3.41 -20.12 -4.18
C MET A 280 4.55 -19.38 -3.48
N THR A 281 4.29 -18.87 -2.28
CA THR A 281 5.36 -18.36 -1.42
C THR A 281 6.33 -19.49 -1.03
N ALA A 282 7.54 -19.15 -0.61
CA ALA A 282 8.50 -20.13 -0.08
C ALA A 282 7.89 -20.92 1.10
N ALA A 283 7.22 -20.24 2.03
CA ALA A 283 6.52 -20.87 3.14
C ALA A 283 5.38 -21.81 2.70
N ALA A 284 4.56 -21.41 1.72
CA ALA A 284 3.50 -22.26 1.19
C ALA A 284 4.08 -23.50 0.47
N SER A 285 5.16 -23.32 -0.29
CA SER A 285 5.86 -24.42 -0.99
C SER A 285 6.45 -25.42 -0.02
N ARG A 286 7.06 -24.93 1.08
CA ARG A 286 7.56 -25.75 2.19
C ARG A 286 6.44 -26.52 2.89
N SER A 287 5.33 -25.86 3.21
CA SER A 287 4.17 -26.53 3.82
C SER A 287 3.63 -27.61 2.91
N TRP A 288 3.48 -27.31 1.62
CA TRP A 288 3.02 -28.29 0.63
C TRP A 288 3.95 -29.50 0.55
N LEU A 289 5.27 -29.29 0.49
CA LEU A 289 6.24 -30.40 0.51
C LEU A 289 6.16 -31.22 1.80
N ALA A 290 6.04 -30.56 2.96
CA ALA A 290 5.91 -31.22 4.26
C ALA A 290 4.64 -32.06 4.35
N ASP A 291 3.50 -31.52 3.93
CA ASP A 291 2.22 -32.24 3.92
C ASP A 291 2.28 -33.45 2.99
N ARG A 292 2.96 -33.33 1.85
CA ARG A 292 3.10 -34.43 0.89
C ARG A 292 4.13 -35.46 1.29
N SER A 293 5.18 -35.09 2.03
CA SER A 293 6.12 -36.06 2.59
C SER A 293 5.46 -37.04 3.59
N ARG A 294 4.31 -36.66 4.15
CA ARG A 294 3.54 -37.48 5.09
C ARG A 294 2.55 -38.36 4.33
N TRP A 295 2.55 -39.64 4.68
CA TRP A 295 1.58 -40.60 4.18
C TRP A 295 0.80 -41.18 5.35
N LEU A 296 -0.52 -40.97 5.39
CA LEU A 296 -1.37 -41.52 6.44
C LEU A 296 -2.08 -42.75 5.92
N ALA A 297 -2.05 -43.83 6.70
CA ALA A 297 -2.80 -45.04 6.42
C ALA A 297 -3.50 -45.56 7.66
N GLY A 298 -4.72 -46.06 7.49
CA GLY A 298 -5.44 -46.77 8.55
C GLY A 298 -4.85 -48.17 8.72
N ARG A 299 -4.17 -48.44 9.85
CA ARG A 299 -3.64 -49.77 10.20
C ARG A 299 -4.19 -50.17 11.56
N ASN A 300 -4.85 -51.34 11.63
CA ASN A 300 -5.46 -51.87 12.86
C ASN A 300 -6.39 -50.88 13.58
N GLY A 301 -7.19 -50.11 12.83
CA GLY A 301 -8.14 -49.13 13.39
C GLY A 301 -7.50 -47.84 13.93
N ARG A 302 -6.23 -47.56 13.61
CA ARG A 302 -5.53 -46.30 13.92
C ARG A 302 -4.90 -45.71 12.67
N GLU A 303 -4.88 -44.38 12.56
CA GLU A 303 -4.05 -43.70 11.57
C GLU A 303 -2.58 -43.79 11.97
N VAL A 304 -1.74 -44.25 11.04
CA VAL A 304 -0.29 -44.34 11.21
C VAL A 304 0.36 -43.60 10.05
N VAL A 305 1.40 -42.82 10.34
CA VAL A 305 2.26 -42.22 9.32
C VAL A 305 3.17 -43.31 8.77
N LEU A 306 3.03 -43.63 7.49
CA LEU A 306 3.90 -44.56 6.79
C LEU A 306 5.12 -43.84 6.22
N PRO A 307 6.33 -44.37 6.40
CA PRO A 307 7.51 -43.85 5.74
C PRO A 307 7.43 -44.11 4.23
N LEU A 308 7.96 -43.18 3.42
CA LEU A 308 7.92 -43.27 1.96
C LEU A 308 8.60 -44.54 1.41
N SER A 309 9.54 -45.12 2.16
CA SER A 309 10.22 -46.37 1.82
C SER A 309 9.28 -47.59 1.82
N GLU A 310 8.21 -47.58 2.62
CA GLU A 310 7.24 -48.69 2.71
C GLU A 310 6.19 -48.66 1.58
N LEU A 311 6.12 -47.56 0.80
CA LEU A 311 5.11 -47.40 -0.26
C LEU A 311 5.29 -48.40 -1.41
N ALA A 312 6.53 -48.82 -1.69
CA ALA A 312 6.80 -49.80 -2.74
C ALA A 312 6.13 -51.16 -2.43
N ASP A 313 6.14 -51.59 -1.17
CA ASP A 313 5.61 -52.89 -0.76
C ASP A 313 4.08 -52.89 -0.74
N LEU A 314 3.48 -51.74 -0.40
CA LEU A 314 2.03 -51.57 -0.34
C LEU A 314 1.40 -51.18 -1.70
N ARG A 315 2.19 -51.00 -2.76
CA ARG A 315 1.69 -50.55 -4.09
C ARG A 315 0.63 -51.44 -4.74
N LYS A 316 0.57 -52.71 -4.32
CA LYS A 316 -0.43 -53.68 -4.82
C LYS A 316 -1.80 -53.43 -4.21
N GLU A 317 -1.87 -52.73 -3.08
CA GLU A 317 -3.12 -52.29 -2.49
C GLU A 317 -3.78 -51.24 -3.41
N PRO A 318 -5.06 -51.44 -3.80
CA PRO A 318 -5.73 -50.54 -4.74
C PRO A 318 -5.75 -49.08 -4.29
N TRP A 319 -5.91 -48.84 -2.99
CA TRP A 319 -5.95 -47.48 -2.42
C TRP A 319 -4.58 -46.78 -2.49
N VAL A 320 -3.47 -47.49 -2.27
CA VAL A 320 -2.11 -46.92 -2.40
C VAL A 320 -1.82 -46.55 -3.84
N LYS A 321 -2.20 -47.42 -4.78
CA LYS A 321 -2.00 -47.18 -6.21
C LYS A 321 -2.78 -45.95 -6.70
N THR A 322 -4.02 -45.78 -6.25
CA THR A 322 -4.85 -44.60 -6.56
C THR A 322 -4.21 -43.33 -5.99
N GLU A 323 -3.90 -43.31 -4.69
CA GLU A 323 -3.28 -42.16 -4.03
C GLU A 323 -1.93 -41.79 -4.67
N LEU A 324 -1.07 -42.77 -4.99
CA LEU A 324 0.21 -42.52 -5.68
C LEU A 324 0.00 -41.86 -7.05
N THR A 325 -1.01 -42.31 -7.80
CA THR A 325 -1.36 -41.75 -9.11
C THR A 325 -1.84 -40.29 -8.96
N GLU A 326 -2.69 -40.03 -7.98
CA GLU A 326 -3.16 -38.67 -7.67
C GLU A 326 -2.02 -37.75 -7.25
N ARG A 327 -1.12 -38.22 -6.38
CA ARG A 327 0.04 -37.42 -5.93
C ARG A 327 1.03 -37.12 -7.05
N VAL A 328 1.25 -38.03 -8.00
CA VAL A 328 2.07 -37.73 -9.20
C VAL A 328 1.42 -36.59 -10.00
N GLN A 329 0.12 -36.64 -10.20
CA GLN A 329 -0.61 -35.61 -10.95
C GLN A 329 -0.65 -34.26 -10.24
N GLN A 330 -0.90 -34.27 -8.94
CA GLN A 330 -0.88 -33.07 -8.10
C GLN A 330 0.52 -32.44 -8.04
N THR A 331 1.59 -33.26 -8.02
CA THR A 331 2.96 -32.76 -8.10
C THR A 331 3.21 -32.09 -9.44
N ARG A 332 2.79 -32.71 -10.57
CA ARG A 332 2.94 -32.11 -11.90
C ARG A 332 2.19 -30.77 -12.03
N SER A 333 0.97 -30.68 -11.49
CA SER A 333 0.22 -29.42 -11.53
C SER A 333 0.86 -28.30 -10.71
N VAL A 334 1.66 -28.64 -9.69
CA VAL A 334 2.29 -27.63 -8.82
C VAL A 334 3.62 -27.11 -9.38
N LEU A 335 4.29 -27.81 -10.30
CA LEU A 335 5.62 -27.42 -10.78
C LEU A 335 5.67 -26.04 -11.45
N GLY A 336 4.58 -25.61 -12.09
CA GLY A 336 4.49 -24.29 -12.72
C GLY A 336 4.25 -23.15 -11.72
N VAL A 337 3.90 -23.48 -10.48
CA VAL A 337 3.50 -22.52 -9.45
C VAL A 337 4.30 -22.67 -8.16
N ILE A 338 5.17 -23.66 -7.99
CA ILE A 338 5.97 -23.80 -6.77
C ILE A 338 7.07 -22.74 -6.71
N HIS A 339 7.43 -22.30 -5.51
CA HIS A 339 8.51 -21.34 -5.34
C HIS A 339 9.83 -21.90 -5.91
N PRO A 340 10.63 -21.10 -6.65
CA PRO A 340 11.84 -21.58 -7.32
C PRO A 340 12.82 -22.31 -6.40
N PHE A 341 12.93 -21.89 -5.14
CA PHE A 341 13.77 -22.53 -4.13
C PHE A 341 13.45 -24.02 -3.96
N TYR A 342 12.15 -24.37 -4.06
CA TYR A 342 11.62 -25.70 -3.79
C TYR A 342 11.32 -26.52 -5.05
N ALA A 343 11.61 -25.98 -6.24
CA ALA A 343 11.30 -26.64 -7.51
C ALA A 343 11.98 -28.02 -7.64
N ASN A 344 13.26 -28.12 -7.28
CA ASN A 344 14.01 -29.38 -7.32
C ASN A 344 13.44 -30.41 -6.33
N ALA A 345 13.12 -29.97 -5.10
CA ALA A 345 12.51 -30.84 -4.09
C ALA A 345 11.14 -31.39 -4.57
N ALA A 346 10.31 -30.58 -5.23
CA ALA A 346 9.05 -31.07 -5.80
C ALA A 346 9.26 -32.03 -6.99
N ILE A 347 10.26 -31.80 -7.84
CA ILE A 347 10.63 -32.74 -8.91
C ILE A 347 11.06 -34.09 -8.29
N SER A 348 11.91 -34.05 -7.27
CA SER A 348 12.39 -35.25 -6.56
C SER A 348 11.25 -35.96 -5.82
N MET A 349 10.31 -35.24 -5.22
CA MET A 349 9.07 -35.81 -4.65
C MET A 349 8.23 -36.54 -5.72
N GLY A 350 8.08 -35.95 -6.90
CA GLY A 350 7.38 -36.59 -8.02
C GLY A 350 8.08 -37.87 -8.51
N ARG A 351 9.42 -37.90 -8.44
CA ARG A 351 10.22 -39.10 -8.74
C ARG A 351 10.01 -40.19 -7.69
N VAL A 352 9.93 -39.85 -6.40
CA VAL A 352 9.62 -40.80 -5.32
C VAL A 352 8.28 -41.50 -5.59
N TYR A 353 7.22 -40.73 -5.84
CA TYR A 353 5.90 -41.32 -6.13
C TYR A 353 5.89 -42.16 -7.40
N SER A 354 6.58 -41.69 -8.44
CA SER A 354 6.68 -42.43 -9.70
C SER A 354 7.45 -43.74 -9.55
N ALA A 355 8.53 -43.75 -8.77
CA ALA A 355 9.34 -44.94 -8.48
C ALA A 355 8.57 -45.94 -7.60
N ALA A 356 7.88 -45.46 -6.56
CA ALA A 356 7.02 -46.27 -5.70
C ALA A 356 5.89 -46.92 -6.51
N LEU A 357 5.24 -46.17 -7.40
CA LEU A 357 4.17 -46.67 -8.27
C LEU A 357 4.66 -47.76 -9.23
N LYS A 358 5.88 -47.62 -9.77
CA LYS A 358 6.52 -48.61 -10.64
C LYS A 358 7.08 -49.82 -9.87
N GLY A 359 7.24 -49.71 -8.55
CA GLY A 359 7.86 -50.75 -7.73
C GLY A 359 9.37 -50.88 -7.95
N ASP A 360 10.03 -49.80 -8.35
CA ASP A 360 11.46 -49.76 -8.61
C ASP A 360 12.22 -49.33 -7.36
N ALA A 361 12.68 -50.31 -6.57
CA ALA A 361 13.31 -50.07 -5.28
C ALA A 361 14.63 -49.29 -5.39
N GLY A 362 15.39 -49.48 -6.48
CA GLY A 362 16.64 -48.77 -6.72
C GLY A 362 16.38 -47.29 -6.96
N ASN A 363 15.51 -46.99 -7.93
CA ASN A 363 15.12 -45.61 -8.24
C ASN A 363 14.36 -44.94 -7.08
N LEU A 364 13.61 -45.71 -6.27
CA LEU A 364 12.93 -45.17 -5.10
C LEU A 364 13.93 -44.66 -4.06
N LYS A 365 14.95 -45.47 -3.74
CA LYS A 365 15.99 -45.07 -2.79
C LYS A 365 16.76 -43.83 -3.27
N GLU A 366 17.16 -43.82 -4.54
CA GLU A 366 17.84 -42.67 -5.14
C GLU A 366 16.95 -41.40 -5.12
N ALA A 367 15.67 -41.53 -5.46
CA ALA A 367 14.73 -40.42 -5.44
C ALA A 367 14.47 -39.89 -4.02
N MET A 368 14.44 -40.76 -3.01
CA MET A 368 14.31 -40.35 -1.60
C MET A 368 15.53 -39.58 -1.13
N THR A 369 16.74 -40.07 -1.43
CA THR A 369 17.99 -39.35 -1.10
C THR A 369 18.07 -38.00 -1.83
N ALA A 370 17.66 -37.96 -3.10
CA ALA A 370 17.58 -36.70 -3.84
C ALA A 370 16.57 -35.73 -3.22
N LEU A 371 15.39 -36.22 -2.82
CA LEU A 371 14.37 -35.40 -2.16
C LEU A 371 14.89 -34.80 -0.85
N GLU A 372 15.54 -35.59 0.00
CA GLU A 372 16.11 -35.10 1.26
C GLU A 372 17.14 -34.01 1.02
N ARG A 373 18.10 -34.25 0.12
CA ARG A 373 19.11 -33.26 -0.25
C ARG A 373 18.49 -32.00 -0.83
N ASP A 374 17.63 -32.14 -1.83
CA ASP A 374 17.04 -30.99 -2.52
C ASP A 374 16.12 -30.19 -1.59
N ALA A 375 15.51 -30.81 -0.56
CA ALA A 375 14.74 -30.11 0.47
C ALA A 375 15.62 -29.33 1.45
N ILE A 376 16.80 -29.86 1.81
CA ILE A 376 17.81 -29.16 2.62
C ILE A 376 18.36 -27.97 1.83
N ASP A 377 18.82 -28.20 0.59
CA ASP A 377 19.35 -27.16 -0.30
C ASP A 377 18.34 -26.02 -0.48
N ALA A 378 17.06 -26.36 -0.67
CA ALA A 378 15.98 -25.38 -0.80
C ALA A 378 15.83 -24.51 0.46
N ARG A 379 16.00 -25.12 1.65
CA ARG A 379 15.90 -24.40 2.93
C ARG A 379 17.11 -23.50 3.15
N GLU A 380 18.31 -24.01 2.88
CA GLU A 380 19.54 -23.21 2.97
C GLU A 380 19.49 -21.99 2.03
N LEU A 381 18.96 -22.18 0.82
CA LEU A 381 18.78 -21.10 -0.13
C LEU A 381 17.71 -20.09 0.33
N GLU A 382 16.59 -20.55 0.91
CA GLU A 382 15.57 -19.68 1.53
C GLU A 382 16.20 -18.82 2.64
N ASP A 383 16.94 -19.44 3.55
CA ASP A 383 17.56 -18.77 4.69
C ASP A 383 18.67 -17.81 4.24
N ALA A 384 19.51 -18.19 3.27
CA ALA A 384 20.57 -17.36 2.72
C ALA A 384 20.03 -16.11 2.01
N VAL A 385 19.00 -16.28 1.16
CA VAL A 385 18.35 -15.14 0.49
C VAL A 385 17.64 -14.25 1.51
N GLY A 386 16.97 -14.83 2.50
CA GLY A 386 16.37 -14.06 3.60
C GLY A 386 17.41 -13.18 4.31
N ALA A 387 18.54 -13.75 4.71
CA ALA A 387 19.62 -13.01 5.36
C ALA A 387 20.21 -11.90 4.46
N MET A 388 20.36 -12.15 3.17
CA MET A 388 20.83 -11.13 2.21
C MET A 388 19.83 -9.97 2.06
N LEU A 389 18.53 -10.25 2.07
CA LEU A 389 17.49 -9.23 1.97
C LEU A 389 17.36 -8.42 3.27
N ASP A 390 17.55 -9.04 4.42
CA ASP A 390 17.52 -8.37 5.73
C ASP A 390 18.73 -7.46 5.96
N THR A 391 19.88 -7.79 5.36
CA THR A 391 21.12 -7.01 5.43
C THR A 391 21.25 -5.96 4.31
N ALA A 392 20.38 -6.00 3.30
CA ALA A 392 20.37 -5.00 2.25
C ALA A 392 19.94 -3.64 2.82
N PRO A 393 20.70 -2.55 2.59
CA PRO A 393 20.32 -1.23 3.08
C PRO A 393 18.96 -0.85 2.50
N ARG A 394 17.98 -0.62 3.38
CA ARG A 394 16.69 -0.01 3.04
C ARG A 394 16.98 1.42 2.53
N LYS A 395 17.14 1.57 1.22
CA LYS A 395 17.29 2.86 0.55
C LYS A 395 15.94 3.51 0.30
#